data_AF-X6P0M8-F1
#
_entry.id   AF-X6P0M8-F1
#
_cell.length_a   1.000
_cell.length_b   1.000
_cell.length_c   1.000
_cell.angle_alpha   90.00
_cell.angle_beta   90.00
_cell.angle_gamma   90.00
#
_symmetry.space_group_name_H-M   'P 1'
#
loop_
_entity.id
_entity.type
_entity.pdbx_description
1 polymer ?
#
loop_
_entity_poly.entity_id
_entity_poly.type
_entity_poly.pdbx_seq_one_letter_code
_entity_poly.pdbx_strand_id
1 'polypeptide(L)'
;MARDGCTEEQRGLLWIKATNASERDMRSYEELSKTLFEGIEMHNFPQFPMFGSRCRFKTLAPGKKYSARKILVVLAVEHDSLRFCPQIPFVVESMIRHVDDATAFAIVNAMVRVSKQNHWYFRTDFFNFRVRLRAFLDVFADQVKAYE
;
A
#
# COMPACT_ATOMS: atom_id res chain seq x y z
N MET A 1 12.53 11.20 18.94
CA MET A 1 11.79 9.92 18.83
C MET A 1 11.77 9.38 17.39
N ALA A 2 11.04 9.96 16.42
CA ALA A 2 11.03 9.39 15.06
C ALA A 2 12.39 9.43 14.34
N ARG A 3 13.24 10.42 14.67
CA ARG A 3 14.61 10.56 14.14
C ARG A 3 15.60 9.55 14.72
N ASP A 4 15.32 8.99 15.89
CA ASP A 4 16.22 8.08 16.60
C ASP A 4 15.98 6.61 16.19
N GLY A 5 15.02 6.38 15.31
CA GLY A 5 14.58 5.05 14.89
C GLY A 5 13.58 4.43 15.88
N CYS A 6 13.07 3.25 15.51
CA CYS A 6 12.23 2.42 16.38
C CYS A 6 12.65 0.96 16.25
N THR A 7 12.47 0.21 17.33
CA THR A 7 12.74 -1.23 17.36
C THR A 7 11.73 -1.99 16.49
N GLU A 8 12.11 -3.16 16.00
CA GLU A 8 11.22 -4.04 15.19
C GLU A 8 9.87 -4.28 15.87
N GLU A 9 9.88 -4.59 17.17
CA GLU A 9 8.70 -4.90 17.97
C GLU A 9 7.72 -3.72 18.06
N GLN A 10 8.22 -2.49 18.05
CA GLN A 10 7.40 -1.28 18.18
C GLN A 10 6.85 -0.78 16.85
N ARG A 11 7.41 -1.22 15.70
CA ARG A 11 7.04 -0.71 14.36
C ARG A 11 5.57 -0.90 14.07
N GLY A 12 5.03 -2.10 14.34
CA GLY A 12 3.61 -2.40 14.06
C GLY A 12 2.67 -1.45 14.81
N LEU A 13 2.86 -1.31 16.12
CA LEU A 13 2.08 -0.40 16.96
C LEU A 13 2.24 1.06 16.53
N LEU A 14 3.45 1.47 16.15
CA LEU A 14 3.71 2.82 15.66
C LEU A 14 2.96 3.10 14.36
N TRP A 15 2.95 2.16 13.41
CA TRP A 15 2.21 2.29 12.16
C TRP A 15 0.70 2.34 12.37
N ILE A 16 0.15 1.49 13.23
CA ILE A 16 -1.27 1.51 13.60
C ILE A 16 -1.66 2.90 14.13
N LYS A 17 -0.90 3.41 15.10
CA LYS A 17 -1.16 4.74 15.69
C LYS A 17 -0.98 5.88 14.69
N ALA A 18 0.07 5.83 13.87
CA ALA A 18 0.38 6.90 12.92
C ALA A 18 -0.62 6.99 11.76
N THR A 19 -1.25 5.87 11.40
CA THR A 19 -2.24 5.83 10.31
C THR A 19 -3.68 5.82 10.79
N ASN A 20 -3.89 5.69 12.11
CA ASN A 20 -5.20 5.46 12.70
C ASN A 20 -5.90 4.21 12.12
N ALA A 21 -5.13 3.15 11.90
CA ALA A 21 -5.63 1.85 11.43
C ALA A 21 -6.59 1.27 12.47
N SER A 22 -7.80 0.90 12.06
CA SER A 22 -8.85 0.49 13.00
C SER A 22 -9.04 -1.03 13.04
N GLU A 23 -9.45 -1.56 14.20
CA GLU A 23 -9.89 -2.97 14.33
C GLU A 23 -11.09 -3.30 13.44
N ARG A 24 -11.88 -2.30 13.06
CA ARG A 24 -12.96 -2.47 12.10
C ARG A 24 -12.41 -2.82 10.72
N ASP A 25 -11.36 -2.13 10.27
CA ASP A 25 -10.72 -2.42 8.98
C ASP A 25 -10.07 -3.81 8.99
N MET A 26 -9.48 -4.22 10.12
CA MET A 26 -8.91 -5.57 10.29
C MET A 26 -9.99 -6.66 10.15
N ARG A 27 -11.13 -6.51 10.83
CA ARG A 27 -12.27 -7.44 10.72
C ARG A 27 -12.85 -7.47 9.31
N SER A 28 -13.00 -6.30 8.69
CA SER A 28 -13.48 -6.20 7.30
C SER A 28 -12.57 -6.95 6.33
N TYR A 29 -11.25 -6.92 6.54
CA TYR A 29 -10.31 -7.71 5.74
C TYR A 29 -10.52 -9.21 5.90
N GLU A 30 -10.73 -9.69 7.13
CA GLU A 30 -10.95 -11.10 7.40
C GLU A 30 -12.23 -11.60 6.72
N GLU A 31 -13.32 -10.84 6.85
CA GLU A 31 -14.60 -11.14 6.23
C GLU A 31 -14.49 -11.18 4.70
N LEU A 32 -13.98 -10.11 4.08
CA LEU A 32 -13.81 -10.02 2.63
C LEU A 32 -12.83 -11.06 2.10
N SER A 33 -11.73 -11.31 2.82
CA SER A 33 -10.78 -12.34 2.43
C SER A 33 -11.40 -13.73 2.45
N LYS A 34 -12.27 -14.00 3.41
CA LYS A 34 -13.00 -15.28 3.45
C LYS A 34 -13.91 -15.36 2.22
N THR A 35 -14.74 -14.36 1.97
CA THR A 35 -15.68 -14.35 0.83
C THR A 35 -14.98 -14.41 -0.53
N LEU A 36 -13.88 -13.70 -0.71
CA LEU A 36 -13.20 -13.58 -2.01
C LEU A 36 -12.33 -14.78 -2.36
N PHE A 37 -11.81 -15.51 -1.36
CA PHE A 37 -10.82 -16.57 -1.59
C PHE A 37 -11.26 -17.94 -1.08
N GLU A 38 -12.48 -18.08 -0.56
CA GLU A 38 -13.05 -19.38 -0.22
C GLU A 38 -13.09 -20.29 -1.47
N GLY A 39 -12.49 -21.47 -1.35
CA GLY A 39 -12.40 -22.44 -2.46
C GLY A 39 -11.41 -22.06 -3.58
N ILE A 40 -10.69 -20.94 -3.49
CA ILE A 40 -9.68 -20.57 -4.49
C ILE A 40 -8.32 -21.11 -4.08
N GLU A 41 -7.80 -22.04 -4.87
CA GLU A 41 -6.42 -22.49 -4.73
C GLU A 41 -5.43 -21.40 -5.17
N MET A 42 -4.29 -21.34 -4.48
CA MET A 42 -3.24 -20.33 -4.68
C MET A 42 -2.74 -20.21 -6.14
N HIS A 43 -2.80 -21.30 -6.92
CA HIS A 43 -2.37 -21.32 -8.32
C HIS A 43 -3.43 -20.77 -9.29
N ASN A 44 -4.71 -20.74 -8.87
CA ASN A 44 -5.85 -20.24 -9.64
C ASN A 44 -6.20 -18.78 -9.29
N PHE A 45 -5.31 -18.10 -8.59
CA PHE A 45 -5.54 -16.73 -8.13
C PHE A 45 -5.75 -15.79 -9.32
N PRO A 46 -6.77 -14.91 -9.30
CA PRO A 46 -7.10 -14.04 -10.43
C PRO A 46 -5.94 -13.12 -10.85
N GLN A 47 -5.98 -12.64 -12.09
CA GLN A 47 -5.07 -11.60 -12.56
C GLN A 47 -5.14 -10.38 -11.64
N PHE A 48 -3.97 -9.96 -11.17
CA PHE A 48 -3.83 -8.93 -10.15
C PHE A 48 -4.14 -7.53 -10.68
N PRO A 49 -4.85 -6.68 -9.90
CA PRO A 49 -4.88 -5.25 -10.18
C PRO A 49 -3.45 -4.72 -10.11
N MET A 50 -2.97 -4.17 -11.23
CA MET A 50 -1.58 -3.71 -11.33
C MET A 50 -1.35 -2.37 -10.63
N PHE A 51 -2.40 -1.65 -10.23
CA PHE A 51 -2.29 -0.29 -9.68
C PHE A 51 -1.36 0.63 -10.51
N GLY A 52 -1.22 0.40 -11.82
CA GLY A 52 -0.30 1.15 -12.69
C GLY A 52 1.15 0.66 -12.76
N SER A 53 1.54 -0.44 -12.11
CA SER A 53 2.87 -1.05 -12.24
C SER A 53 2.85 -2.58 -12.12
N ARG A 54 3.88 -3.26 -12.62
CA ARG A 54 3.99 -4.72 -12.41
C ARG A 54 4.35 -5.00 -10.96
N CYS A 55 3.42 -5.56 -10.19
CA CYS A 55 3.66 -6.01 -8.82
C CYS A 55 4.70 -7.15 -8.80
N ARG A 56 5.95 -6.84 -8.43
CA ARG A 56 7.05 -7.81 -8.31
C ARG A 56 7.54 -7.86 -6.87
N PHE A 57 6.94 -8.74 -6.06
CA PHE A 57 7.40 -9.04 -4.70
C PHE A 57 8.70 -9.85 -4.75
N LYS A 58 9.82 -9.15 -4.94
CA LYS A 58 11.14 -9.78 -5.10
C LYS A 58 11.71 -10.25 -3.77
N THR A 59 11.35 -9.58 -2.68
CA THR A 59 12.02 -9.74 -1.38
C THR A 59 11.26 -10.63 -0.40
N LEU A 60 10.00 -10.96 -0.69
CA LEU A 60 9.16 -11.76 0.20
C LEU A 60 9.37 -13.26 -0.01
N ALA A 61 9.24 -14.04 1.07
CA ALA A 61 9.08 -15.49 0.98
C ALA A 61 7.75 -15.87 0.28
N PRO A 62 7.62 -17.07 -0.31
CA PRO A 62 6.42 -17.47 -1.07
C PRO A 62 5.09 -17.25 -0.33
N GLY A 63 5.00 -17.64 0.95
CA GLY A 63 3.80 -17.42 1.76
C GLY A 63 3.44 -15.94 1.94
N LYS A 64 4.43 -15.08 2.17
CA LYS A 64 4.21 -13.63 2.28
C LYS A 64 3.88 -12.98 0.94
N LYS A 65 4.35 -13.51 -0.19
CA LYS A 65 3.90 -13.06 -1.53
C LYS A 65 2.41 -13.32 -1.71
N TYR A 66 1.92 -14.46 -1.24
CA TYR A 66 0.49 -14.80 -1.30
C TYR A 66 -0.35 -13.85 -0.44
N SER A 67 0.07 -13.59 0.80
CA SER A 67 -0.62 -12.64 1.64
C SER A 67 -0.62 -11.21 1.08
N ALA A 68 0.50 -10.73 0.55
CA ALA A 68 0.57 -9.42 -0.11
C ALA A 68 -0.40 -9.33 -1.30
N ARG A 69 -0.51 -10.41 -2.06
CA ARG A 69 -1.44 -10.57 -3.18
C ARG A 69 -2.92 -10.49 -2.74
N LYS A 70 -3.29 -11.18 -1.66
CA LYS A 70 -4.63 -11.08 -1.07
C LYS A 70 -4.97 -9.66 -0.66
N ILE A 71 -4.08 -9.02 0.09
CA ILE A 71 -4.26 -7.63 0.55
C ILE A 71 -4.52 -6.70 -0.63
N LEU A 72 -3.76 -6.82 -1.72
CA LEU A 72 -3.95 -6.00 -2.92
C LEU A 72 -5.30 -6.20 -3.59
N VAL A 73 -5.81 -7.43 -3.64
CA VAL A 73 -7.14 -7.70 -4.21
C VAL A 73 -8.24 -7.15 -3.31
N VAL A 74 -8.16 -7.37 -1.99
CA VAL A 74 -9.14 -6.83 -1.05
C VAL A 74 -9.14 -5.30 -1.09
N LEU A 75 -7.98 -4.65 -1.16
CA LEU A 75 -7.87 -3.19 -1.34
C LEU A 75 -8.53 -2.72 -2.64
N ALA A 76 -8.40 -3.46 -3.74
CA ALA A 76 -9.05 -3.10 -5.00
C ALA A 76 -10.57 -3.24 -4.94
N VAL A 77 -11.09 -4.22 -4.19
CA VAL A 77 -12.53 -4.39 -3.94
C VAL A 77 -13.07 -3.25 -3.06
N GLU A 78 -12.39 -2.94 -1.97
CA GLU A 78 -12.79 -1.82 -1.08
C GLU A 78 -12.65 -0.44 -1.72
N HIS A 79 -11.82 -0.33 -2.75
CA HIS A 79 -11.54 0.92 -3.43
C HIS A 79 -11.65 0.75 -4.95
N ASP A 80 -12.86 0.50 -5.43
CA ASP A 80 -13.20 0.42 -6.85
C ASP A 80 -12.67 1.58 -7.72
N SER A 81 -12.58 2.79 -7.15
CA SER A 81 -12.06 3.99 -7.80
C SER A 81 -10.53 4.05 -7.88
N LEU A 82 -9.81 3.16 -7.20
CA LEU A 82 -8.34 3.13 -7.14
C LEU A 82 -7.75 2.45 -8.37
N ARG A 83 -7.76 3.15 -9.50
CA ARG A 83 -7.28 2.63 -10.79
C ARG A 83 -5.77 2.75 -10.98
N PHE A 84 -5.14 3.73 -10.36
CA PHE A 84 -3.71 4.00 -10.52
C PHE A 84 -3.06 4.45 -9.20
N CYS A 85 -2.17 3.62 -8.66
CA CYS A 85 -1.33 3.99 -7.52
C CYS A 85 -0.12 3.03 -7.42
N PRO A 86 0.95 3.27 -8.19
CA PRO A 86 2.05 2.33 -8.32
C PRO A 86 2.82 2.11 -7.01
N GLN A 87 2.64 2.97 -6.00
CA GLN A 87 3.28 2.88 -4.70
C GLN A 87 2.66 1.80 -3.80
N ILE A 88 1.35 1.54 -3.91
CA ILE A 88 0.63 0.64 -2.98
C ILE A 88 1.24 -0.76 -2.91
N PRO A 89 1.60 -1.43 -4.01
CA PRO A 89 2.27 -2.73 -3.96
C PRO A 89 3.56 -2.74 -3.13
N PHE A 90 4.35 -1.67 -3.21
CA PHE A 90 5.60 -1.55 -2.44
C PHE A 90 5.33 -1.32 -0.96
N VAL A 91 4.33 -0.50 -0.63
CA VAL A 91 3.95 -0.28 0.78
C VAL A 91 3.43 -1.57 1.41
N VAL A 92 2.59 -2.33 0.69
CA VAL A 92 2.13 -3.65 1.14
C VAL A 92 3.32 -4.60 1.36
N GLU A 93 4.27 -4.64 0.43
CA GLU A 93 5.49 -5.46 0.56
C GLU A 93 6.33 -5.07 1.78
N SER A 94 6.39 -3.78 2.14
CA SER A 94 7.10 -3.31 3.33
C SER A 94 6.33 -3.64 4.62
N MET A 95 5.02 -3.37 4.68
CA MET A 95 4.24 -3.56 5.89
C MET A 95 4.17 -5.02 6.32
N ILE A 96 3.94 -5.92 5.36
CA ILE A 96 3.71 -7.34 5.65
C ILE A 96 4.94 -8.08 6.21
N ARG A 97 6.12 -7.45 6.17
CA ARG A 97 7.33 -7.98 6.82
C ARG A 97 7.30 -7.79 8.34
N HIS A 98 6.55 -6.79 8.81
CA HIS A 98 6.57 -6.37 10.21
C HIS A 98 5.25 -6.66 10.94
N VAL A 99 4.16 -6.89 10.21
CA VAL A 99 2.83 -7.16 10.78
C VAL A 99 2.12 -8.32 10.06
N ASP A 100 1.04 -8.80 10.66
CA ASP A 100 0.11 -9.75 10.03
C ASP A 100 -0.70 -9.10 8.89
N ASP A 101 -1.45 -9.93 8.17
CA ASP A 101 -2.16 -9.53 6.96
C ASP A 101 -3.27 -8.50 7.23
N ALA A 102 -4.06 -8.71 8.30
CA ALA A 102 -5.19 -7.85 8.64
C ALA A 102 -4.69 -6.48 9.10
N THR A 103 -3.63 -6.45 9.90
CA THR A 103 -2.96 -5.21 10.29
C THR A 103 -2.35 -4.48 9.10
N ALA A 104 -1.64 -5.19 8.21
CA ALA A 104 -1.07 -4.59 6.99
C ALA A 104 -2.16 -3.98 6.10
N PHE A 105 -3.27 -4.70 5.91
CA PHE A 105 -4.43 -4.16 5.19
C PHE A 105 -4.97 -2.91 5.86
N ALA A 106 -5.25 -2.94 7.16
CA ALA A 106 -5.86 -1.82 7.88
C ALA A 106 -5.00 -0.55 7.80
N ILE A 107 -3.68 -0.68 7.92
CA ILE A 107 -2.72 0.42 7.76
C ILE A 107 -2.82 1.01 6.35
N VAL A 108 -2.72 0.18 5.31
CA VAL A 108 -2.73 0.66 3.92
C VAL A 108 -4.11 1.21 3.53
N ASN A 109 -5.19 0.59 3.99
CA ASN A 109 -6.57 1.05 3.79
C ASN A 109 -6.76 2.47 4.38
N ALA A 110 -6.31 2.68 5.61
CA ALA A 110 -6.35 4.01 6.24
C ALA A 110 -5.53 5.05 5.44
N MET A 111 -4.33 4.69 5.00
CA MET A 111 -3.52 5.55 4.13
C MET A 111 -4.23 5.91 2.81
N VAL A 112 -4.90 4.94 2.18
CA VAL A 112 -5.67 5.18 0.94
C VAL A 112 -6.85 6.12 1.20
N ARG A 113 -7.63 5.89 2.26
CA ARG A 113 -8.78 6.76 2.61
C ARG A 113 -8.36 8.20 2.81
N VAL A 114 -7.30 8.44 3.57
CA VAL A 114 -6.73 9.79 3.76
C VAL A 114 -6.26 10.35 2.41
N SER A 115 -5.58 9.55 1.60
CA SER A 115 -5.07 9.99 0.29
C SER A 115 -6.16 10.35 -0.72
N LYS A 116 -7.34 9.72 -0.64
CA LYS A 116 -8.50 10.11 -1.46
C LYS A 116 -9.06 11.47 -1.06
N GLN A 117 -8.89 11.88 0.21
CA GLN A 117 -9.38 13.17 0.71
C GLN A 117 -8.42 14.32 0.46
N ASN A 118 -7.11 14.08 0.67
CA ASN A 118 -6.12 15.17 0.69
C ASN A 118 -4.79 14.82 0.01
N HIS A 119 -4.67 13.64 -0.61
CA HIS A 119 -3.45 13.17 -1.26
C HIS A 119 -2.23 13.16 -0.32
N TRP A 120 -2.41 12.81 0.96
CA TRP A 120 -1.29 12.78 1.90
C TRP A 120 -0.25 11.70 1.57
N TYR A 121 -0.66 10.43 1.52
CA TYR A 121 0.26 9.31 1.31
C TYR A 121 0.44 8.98 -0.16
N PHE A 122 -0.66 8.92 -0.90
CA PHE A 122 -0.72 8.38 -2.25
C PHE A 122 -1.29 9.37 -3.25
N ARG A 123 -0.88 9.20 -4.50
CA ARG A 123 -1.60 9.74 -5.66
C ARG A 123 -2.38 8.59 -6.26
N THR A 124 -3.68 8.63 -6.08
CA THR A 124 -4.62 7.59 -6.51
C THR A 124 -5.16 7.84 -7.93
N ASP A 125 -4.66 8.89 -8.59
CA ASP A 125 -5.03 9.32 -9.93
C ASP A 125 -3.76 9.54 -10.78
N PHE A 126 -3.81 9.09 -12.03
CA PHE A 126 -2.68 9.10 -12.95
C PHE A 126 -2.25 10.52 -13.35
N PHE A 127 -3.22 11.39 -13.60
CA PHE A 127 -2.95 12.75 -14.03
C PHE A 127 -2.23 13.52 -12.93
N ASN A 128 -2.76 13.45 -11.70
CA ASN A 128 -2.15 14.05 -10.52
C ASN A 128 -0.74 13.52 -10.24
N PHE A 129 -0.51 12.21 -10.43
CA PHE A 129 0.83 11.63 -10.32
C PHE A 129 1.80 12.25 -11.33
N ARG A 130 1.41 12.35 -12.61
CA ARG A 130 2.28 12.92 -13.66
C ARG A 130 2.58 14.40 -13.46
N VAL A 131 1.58 15.20 -13.10
CA VAL A 131 1.77 16.64 -12.86
C VAL A 131 2.80 16.87 -11.76
N ARG A 132 2.70 16.13 -10.64
CA ARG A 132 3.68 16.24 -9.56
C ARG A 132 5.06 15.73 -9.92
N LEU A 133 5.16 14.63 -10.66
CA LEU A 133 6.46 14.13 -11.11
C LEU A 133 7.16 15.18 -11.97
N ARG A 134 6.44 15.81 -12.90
CA ARG A 134 6.97 16.91 -13.71
C ARG A 134 7.39 18.08 -12.83
N ALA A 135 6.51 18.57 -11.95
CA ALA A 135 6.84 19.67 -11.05
C ALA A 135 8.07 19.40 -10.17
N PHE A 136 8.22 18.16 -9.68
CA PHE A 136 9.41 17.75 -8.93
C PHE A 136 10.67 17.78 -9.79
N LEU A 137 10.61 17.26 -11.01
CA LEU A 137 11.73 17.28 -11.95
C LEU A 137 12.11 18.69 -12.37
N ASP A 138 11.13 19.58 -12.53
CA ASP A 138 11.37 20.99 -12.85
C ASP A 138 12.11 21.69 -11.70
N VAL A 139 11.65 21.54 -10.45
CA VAL A 139 12.34 22.06 -9.26
C VAL A 139 13.76 21.48 -9.14
N PHE A 140 13.92 20.18 -9.39
CA PHE A 140 15.23 19.54 -9.34
C PHE A 140 16.17 20.10 -10.42
N ALA A 141 15.69 20.27 -11.65
CA ALA A 141 16.46 20.85 -12.74
C ALA A 141 16.87 22.30 -12.46
N ASP A 142 15.97 23.09 -11.87
CA ASP A 142 16.26 24.47 -11.48
C ASP A 142 17.32 24.54 -10.36
N GLN A 143 17.29 23.61 -9.40
CA GLN A 143 18.32 23.53 -8.38
C GLN A 143 19.68 23.08 -8.94
N VAL A 144 19.71 22.09 -9.84
CA VAL A 144 20.98 21.66 -10.45
C VAL A 144 21.63 22.78 -11.27
N LYS A 145 20.84 23.56 -12.03
CA LYS A 145 21.33 24.72 -12.77
C LYS A 145 21.81 25.88 -11.89
N ALA A 146 21.35 25.98 -10.65
CA ALA A 146 21.80 27.01 -9.71
C ALA A 146 23.19 26.73 -9.12
N TYR A 147 23.72 25.52 -9.33
CA TYR A 147 25.06 25.09 -8.87
C TYR A 147 26.05 24.84 -10.03
N GLU A 148 25.68 25.17 -11.27
CA GLU A 148 26.57 25.30 -12.43
C GLU A 148 26.91 26.78 -12.70
#